data_AF-A0A0F9HGU9-F1
#
_entry.id   AF-A0A0F9HGU9-F1
#
_cell.length_a   1.000
_cell.length_b   1.000
_cell.length_c   1.000
_cell.angle_alpha   90.00
_cell.angle_beta   90.00
_cell.angle_gamma   90.00
#
_symmetry.space_group_name_H-M   'P 1'
#
loop_
_entity.id
_entity.type
_entity.pdbx_description
1 polymer ?
#
loop_
_entity_poly.entity_id
_entity_poly.type
_entity_poly.pdbx_seq_one_letter_code
_entity_poly.pdbx_strand_id
1 'polypeptide(L)'
;MVEYSEKESLLLDQCLGFYRREIYPDGPIDRDDSKVVIAALDYAHSLGKFIRTIPIHNTMHSILAKHGVVRESNEHRQVRLKAERLEKIRLKRMGSMDAEVEAAQIVLAKAQAKKKFREAQVNAAKKDERIITVNEENARKAQLEAETRAKLAEDNMKSMQKQINEMKTLMQMEENGKALKETA
;
A
#
# COMPACT_ATOMS: atom_id res chain seq x y z
N MET A 1 -12.56 -62.20 -14.37
CA MET A 1 -11.32 -62.23 -15.17
C MET A 1 -11.60 -61.49 -16.47
N VAL A 2 -10.82 -60.44 -16.75
CA VAL A 2 -10.94 -59.68 -18.01
C VAL A 2 -10.25 -60.45 -19.13
N GLU A 3 -10.93 -60.67 -20.24
CA GLU A 3 -10.32 -61.35 -21.39
C GLU A 3 -9.48 -60.38 -22.23
N TYR A 4 -8.22 -60.71 -22.45
CA TYR A 4 -7.30 -59.96 -23.29
C TYR A 4 -6.93 -60.77 -24.54
N SER A 5 -6.89 -60.11 -25.69
CA SER A 5 -6.22 -60.66 -26.87
C SER A 5 -4.72 -60.81 -26.61
N GLU A 6 -4.04 -61.65 -27.39
CA GLU A 6 -2.60 -61.89 -27.25
C GLU A 6 -1.77 -60.59 -27.28
N LYS A 7 -2.14 -59.65 -28.16
CA LYS A 7 -1.48 -58.34 -28.26
C LYS A 7 -1.73 -57.46 -27.03
N GLU A 8 -2.94 -57.52 -26.46
CA GLU A 8 -3.28 -56.78 -25.23
C GLU A 8 -2.54 -57.37 -24.03
N SER A 9 -2.48 -58.70 -23.91
CA SER A 9 -1.73 -59.39 -22.87
C SER A 9 -0.26 -59.01 -22.90
N LEU A 10 0.37 -59.07 -24.08
CA LEU A 10 1.79 -58.71 -24.27
C LEU A 10 2.07 -57.26 -23.86
N LEU A 11 1.22 -56.32 -24.27
CA LEU A 11 1.38 -54.91 -23.90
C LEU A 11 1.17 -54.71 -22.39
N LEU A 12 0.13 -55.33 -21.82
CA LEU A 12 -0.18 -55.24 -20.40
C LEU A 12 0.94 -55.82 -19.53
N ASP A 13 1.52 -56.95 -19.92
CA ASP A 13 2.68 -57.55 -19.25
C ASP A 13 3.87 -56.61 -19.18
N GLN A 14 4.16 -55.94 -20.30
CA GLN A 14 5.25 -54.98 -20.36
C GLN A 14 4.97 -53.76 -19.47
N CYS A 15 3.75 -53.20 -19.52
CA CYS A 15 3.34 -52.08 -18.68
C CYS A 15 3.43 -52.41 -17.19
N LEU A 16 2.89 -53.56 -16.79
CA LEU A 16 2.95 -54.03 -15.39
C LEU A 16 4.39 -54.32 -14.97
N GLY A 17 5.22 -54.84 -15.87
CA GLY A 17 6.65 -55.05 -15.62
C GLY A 17 7.40 -53.75 -15.31
N PHE A 18 7.16 -52.69 -16.09
CA PHE A 18 7.73 -51.36 -15.81
C PHE A 18 7.20 -50.78 -14.51
N TYR A 19 5.88 -50.85 -14.29
CA TYR A 19 5.24 -50.35 -13.10
C TYR A 19 5.75 -51.04 -11.83
N ARG A 20 5.94 -52.37 -11.88
CA ARG A 20 6.55 -53.14 -10.78
C ARG A 20 7.93 -52.62 -10.44
N ARG A 21 8.82 -52.53 -11.44
CA ARG A 21 10.22 -52.21 -11.21
C ARG A 21 10.44 -50.82 -10.62
N GLU A 22 9.62 -49.85 -11.02
CA GLU A 22 9.86 -48.43 -10.71
C GLU A 22 8.90 -47.85 -9.66
N ILE A 23 7.66 -48.32 -9.55
CA ILE A 23 6.63 -47.73 -8.68
C ILE A 23 6.24 -48.66 -7.53
N TYR A 24 6.18 -49.98 -7.76
CA TYR A 24 5.71 -50.93 -6.76
C TYR A 24 6.53 -52.24 -6.76
N PRO A 25 7.82 -52.19 -6.35
CA PRO A 25 8.75 -53.32 -6.50
C PRO A 25 8.44 -54.49 -5.58
N ASP A 26 8.01 -54.19 -4.36
CA ASP A 26 7.90 -55.18 -3.28
C ASP A 26 6.49 -55.75 -3.11
N GLY A 27 5.50 -55.23 -3.84
CA GLY A 27 4.11 -55.65 -3.70
C GLY A 27 3.63 -56.59 -4.81
N PRO A 28 2.63 -57.43 -4.52
CA PRO A 28 1.99 -58.26 -5.53
C PRO A 28 1.23 -57.35 -6.51
N ILE A 29 1.41 -57.61 -7.81
CA ILE A 29 0.63 -56.95 -8.86
C ILE A 29 -0.55 -57.85 -9.21
N ASP A 30 -1.74 -57.38 -8.85
CA ASP A 30 -2.99 -57.99 -9.29
C ASP A 30 -3.32 -57.52 -10.72
N ARG A 31 -3.51 -58.49 -11.62
CA ARG A 31 -3.85 -58.25 -13.04
C ARG A 31 -5.34 -58.06 -13.27
N ASP A 32 -6.16 -58.42 -12.30
CA ASP A 32 -7.61 -58.22 -12.33
C ASP A 32 -8.01 -56.91 -11.63
N ASP A 33 -7.12 -56.24 -10.89
CA ASP A 33 -7.36 -54.92 -10.33
C ASP A 33 -7.26 -53.82 -11.41
N SER A 34 -8.42 -53.32 -11.82
CA SER A 34 -8.56 -52.22 -12.77
C SER A 34 -7.70 -51.00 -12.40
N LYS A 35 -7.54 -50.66 -11.12
CA LYS A 35 -6.74 -49.50 -10.71
C LYS A 35 -5.26 -49.70 -11.01
N VAL A 36 -4.76 -50.90 -10.74
CA VAL A 36 -3.37 -51.27 -11.00
C VAL A 36 -3.09 -51.31 -12.50
N VAL A 37 -4.00 -51.89 -13.29
CA VAL A 37 -3.87 -51.95 -14.75
C VAL A 37 -3.88 -50.55 -15.37
N ILE A 38 -4.82 -49.69 -14.97
CA ILE A 38 -4.89 -48.30 -15.48
C ILE A 38 -3.60 -47.54 -15.11
N ALA A 39 -3.17 -47.62 -13.85
CA ALA A 39 -1.96 -46.93 -13.39
C ALA A 39 -0.70 -47.40 -14.15
N ALA A 40 -0.57 -48.70 -14.40
CA ALA A 40 0.56 -49.25 -15.14
C ALA A 40 0.59 -48.79 -16.61
N LEU A 41 -0.57 -48.73 -17.27
CA LEU A 41 -0.70 -48.25 -18.65
C LEU A 41 -0.39 -46.75 -18.75
N ASP A 42 -0.96 -45.94 -17.85
CA ASP A 42 -0.72 -44.49 -17.79
C ASP A 42 0.75 -44.16 -17.51
N TYR A 43 1.37 -44.90 -16.59
CA TYR A 43 2.78 -44.77 -16.25
C TYR A 43 3.68 -45.05 -17.46
N ALA A 44 3.48 -46.18 -18.13
CA ALA A 44 4.30 -46.55 -19.27
C ALA A 44 4.09 -45.62 -20.49
N HIS A 45 2.87 -45.08 -20.65
CA HIS A 45 2.52 -44.14 -21.72
C HIS A 45 3.11 -42.73 -21.51
N SER A 46 2.96 -42.20 -20.30
CA SER A 46 3.41 -40.85 -19.93
C SER A 46 4.93 -40.73 -19.98
N LEU A 47 5.67 -41.75 -19.53
CA LEU A 47 7.14 -41.79 -19.53
C LEU A 47 7.75 -42.29 -20.83
N GLY A 48 6.94 -42.61 -21.86
CA GLY A 48 7.45 -43.00 -23.17
C GLY A 48 8.24 -44.30 -23.15
N LYS A 49 7.88 -45.25 -22.29
CA LYS A 49 8.54 -46.57 -22.20
C LYS A 49 8.32 -47.43 -23.47
N PHE A 50 7.41 -47.00 -24.34
CA PHE A 50 7.15 -47.59 -25.66
C PHE A 50 7.24 -46.56 -26.77
N ILE A 51 7.56 -47.03 -27.98
CA ILE A 51 7.46 -46.24 -29.20
C ILE A 51 5.97 -45.91 -29.44
N ARG A 52 5.64 -44.62 -29.52
CA ARG A 52 4.26 -44.15 -29.71
C ARG A 52 3.79 -44.39 -31.14
N THR A 53 3.38 -45.63 -31.41
CA THR A 53 2.78 -46.04 -32.68
C THR A 53 1.26 -46.15 -32.55
N ILE A 54 0.55 -45.93 -33.66
CA ILE A 54 -0.93 -46.06 -33.71
C ILE A 54 -1.41 -47.43 -33.19
N PRO A 55 -0.79 -48.58 -33.55
CA PRO A 55 -1.20 -49.88 -33.05
C PRO A 55 -1.10 -50.00 -31.52
N ILE A 56 0.01 -49.55 -30.91
CA ILE A 56 0.22 -49.62 -29.45
C ILE A 56 -0.81 -48.77 -28.72
N HIS A 57 -1.10 -47.57 -29.23
CA HIS A 57 -2.15 -46.71 -28.68
C HIS A 57 -3.53 -47.38 -28.75
N ASN A 58 -3.88 -47.99 -29.88
CA ASN A 58 -5.16 -48.67 -30.03
C ASN A 58 -5.29 -49.85 -29.07
N THR A 59 -4.23 -50.65 -28.91
CA THR A 59 -4.17 -51.76 -27.95
C THR A 59 -4.29 -51.27 -26.50
N MET A 60 -3.55 -50.23 -26.12
CA MET A 60 -3.65 -49.61 -24.78
C MET A 60 -5.06 -49.12 -24.49
N HIS A 61 -5.67 -48.41 -25.44
CA HIS A 61 -7.04 -47.92 -25.29
C HIS A 61 -8.08 -49.04 -25.23
N SER A 62 -7.84 -50.17 -25.92
CA SER A 62 -8.70 -51.35 -25.83
C SER A 62 -8.66 -51.95 -24.42
N ILE A 63 -7.47 -52.06 -23.82
CA ILE A 63 -7.31 -52.51 -22.42
C ILE A 63 -8.02 -51.53 -21.47
N LEU A 64 -7.76 -50.23 -21.60
CA LEU A 64 -8.39 -49.19 -20.76
C LEU A 64 -9.92 -49.23 -20.83
N ALA A 65 -10.49 -49.44 -22.03
CA ALA A 65 -11.93 -49.58 -22.21
C ALA A 65 -12.51 -50.80 -21.45
N LYS A 66 -11.79 -51.93 -21.41
CA LYS A 66 -12.18 -53.13 -20.65
C LYS A 66 -12.18 -52.91 -19.13
N HIS A 67 -11.41 -51.92 -18.64
CA HIS A 67 -11.40 -51.50 -17.25
C HIS A 67 -12.34 -50.32 -16.95
N GLY A 68 -13.27 -50.02 -17.84
CA GLY A 68 -14.28 -48.97 -17.64
C GLY A 68 -13.77 -47.55 -17.86
N VAL A 69 -12.56 -47.37 -18.39
CA VAL A 69 -12.06 -46.05 -18.82
C VAL A 69 -12.70 -45.73 -20.17
N VAL A 70 -13.81 -45.00 -20.11
CA VAL A 70 -14.50 -44.51 -21.31
C VAL A 70 -13.59 -43.51 -22.02
N ARG A 71 -13.31 -43.75 -23.30
CA ARG A 71 -12.59 -42.80 -24.15
C ARG A 71 -13.32 -41.46 -24.12
N GLU A 72 -12.69 -40.43 -23.55
CA GLU A 72 -13.08 -39.05 -23.85
C GLU A 72 -12.93 -38.86 -25.36
N SER A 73 -14.00 -38.52 -26.08
CA SER A 73 -13.89 -38.25 -27.51
C SER A 73 -12.88 -37.12 -27.72
N ASN A 74 -12.17 -37.10 -28.85
CA ASN A 74 -11.20 -36.05 -29.10
C ASN A 74 -11.86 -34.66 -29.07
N GLU A 75 -13.14 -34.54 -29.46
CA GLU A 75 -13.88 -33.28 -29.30
C GLU A 75 -14.06 -32.90 -27.83
N HIS A 76 -14.50 -33.82 -26.97
CA HIS A 76 -14.65 -33.56 -25.53
C HIS A 76 -13.32 -33.19 -24.87
N ARG A 77 -12.24 -33.89 -25.23
CA ARG A 77 -10.90 -33.58 -24.73
C ARG A 77 -10.44 -32.18 -25.14
N GLN A 78 -10.71 -31.77 -26.38
CA GLN A 78 -10.39 -30.42 -26.84
C GLN A 78 -11.21 -29.35 -26.12
N VAL A 79 -12.49 -29.61 -25.87
CA VAL A 79 -13.37 -28.70 -25.10
C VAL A 79 -12.85 -28.52 -23.68
N ARG A 80 -12.50 -29.61 -22.99
CA ARG A 80 -11.94 -29.56 -21.63
C ARG A 80 -10.59 -28.83 -21.59
N LEU A 81 -9.66 -29.18 -22.47
CA LEU A 81 -8.35 -28.51 -22.56
C LEU A 81 -8.50 -27.00 -22.87
N LYS A 82 -9.48 -26.61 -23.69
CA LYS A 82 -9.80 -25.19 -23.94
C LYS A 82 -10.31 -24.50 -22.68
N ALA A 83 -11.22 -25.13 -21.93
CA ALA A 83 -11.72 -24.59 -20.67
C ALA A 83 -10.60 -24.42 -19.64
N GLU A 84 -9.74 -25.42 -19.47
CA GLU A 84 -8.56 -25.36 -18.58
C GLU A 84 -7.59 -24.25 -18.99
N ARG A 85 -7.35 -24.04 -20.30
CA ARG A 85 -6.51 -22.93 -20.79
C ARG A 85 -7.13 -21.57 -20.49
N LEU A 86 -8.44 -21.41 -20.69
CA LEU A 86 -9.14 -20.16 -20.39
C LEU A 86 -9.11 -19.83 -18.90
N GLU A 87 -9.26 -20.85 -18.03
CA GLU A 87 -9.19 -20.66 -16.58
C GLU A 87 -7.79 -20.22 -16.14
N LYS A 88 -6.72 -20.81 -16.69
CA LYS A 88 -5.35 -20.36 -16.42
C LYS A 88 -5.10 -18.92 -16.87
N ILE A 89 -5.64 -18.52 -18.02
CA ILE A 89 -5.55 -17.13 -18.50
C ILE A 89 -6.31 -16.20 -17.55
N ARG A 90 -7.50 -16.60 -17.10
CA ARG A 90 -8.30 -15.84 -16.14
C ARG A 90 -7.55 -15.63 -14.83
N LEU A 91 -7.02 -16.71 -14.23
CA LEU A 91 -6.24 -16.64 -12.99
C LEU A 91 -5.02 -15.72 -13.14
N LYS A 92 -4.30 -15.79 -14.26
CA LYS A 92 -3.16 -14.91 -14.53
C LYS A 92 -3.57 -13.44 -14.65
N ARG A 93 -4.70 -13.15 -15.30
CA ARG A 93 -5.25 -11.79 -15.41
C ARG A 93 -5.76 -11.23 -14.09
N MET A 94 -6.39 -12.08 -13.26
CA MET A 94 -6.78 -11.66 -11.91
C MET A 94 -5.56 -11.34 -11.06
N GLY A 95 -4.53 -12.20 -11.07
CA GLY A 95 -3.29 -11.91 -10.35
C GLY A 95 -2.60 -10.60 -10.78
N SER A 96 -2.66 -10.24 -12.08
CA SER A 96 -2.17 -8.92 -12.53
C SER A 96 -3.06 -7.76 -12.07
N MET A 97 -4.39 -7.92 -12.06
CA MET A 97 -5.30 -6.89 -11.52
C MET A 97 -5.11 -6.71 -10.02
N ASP A 98 -4.91 -7.79 -9.26
CA ASP A 98 -4.68 -7.71 -7.81
C ASP A 98 -3.39 -6.92 -7.51
N ALA A 99 -2.32 -7.16 -8.28
CA ALA A 99 -1.07 -6.41 -8.18
C ALA A 99 -1.23 -4.92 -8.54
N GLU A 100 -2.02 -4.60 -9.57
CA GLU A 100 -2.34 -3.21 -9.94
C GLU A 100 -3.15 -2.48 -8.85
N VAL A 101 -4.12 -3.18 -8.25
CA VAL A 101 -4.94 -2.64 -7.15
C VAL A 101 -4.08 -2.38 -5.92
N GLU A 102 -3.19 -3.30 -5.55
CA GLU A 102 -2.27 -3.12 -4.42
C GLU A 102 -1.33 -1.92 -4.64
N ALA A 103 -0.76 -1.79 -5.84
CA ALA A 103 0.05 -0.63 -6.21
C ALA A 103 -0.74 0.69 -6.11
N ALA A 104 -1.99 0.72 -6.58
CA ALA A 104 -2.85 1.89 -6.49
C ALA A 104 -3.18 2.26 -5.04
N GLN A 105 -3.42 1.28 -4.17
CA GLN A 105 -3.67 1.50 -2.74
C GLN A 105 -2.45 2.11 -2.02
N ILE A 106 -1.24 1.65 -2.33
CA ILE A 106 0.00 2.23 -1.77
C ILE A 106 0.15 3.70 -2.17
N VAL A 107 -0.13 4.02 -3.45
CA VAL A 107 -0.08 5.42 -3.93
C VAL A 107 -1.12 6.28 -3.23
N LEU A 108 -2.35 5.77 -3.06
CA LEU A 108 -3.42 6.47 -2.35
C LEU A 108 -3.04 6.73 -0.89
N ALA A 109 -2.49 5.75 -0.18
CA ALA A 109 -2.05 5.89 1.20
C ALA A 109 -0.95 6.96 1.35
N LYS A 110 0.03 6.98 0.44
CA LYS A 110 1.06 8.04 0.40
C LYS A 110 0.45 9.42 0.15
N ALA A 111 -0.51 9.53 -0.76
CA ALA A 111 -1.20 10.79 -1.05
C ALA A 111 -2.00 11.30 0.17
N GLN A 112 -2.71 10.41 0.86
CA GLN A 112 -3.46 10.74 2.07
C GLN A 112 -2.54 11.17 3.23
N ALA A 113 -1.41 10.49 3.43
CA ALA A 113 -0.41 10.88 4.43
C ALA A 113 0.15 12.28 4.14
N LYS A 114 0.48 12.57 2.87
CA LYS A 114 0.97 13.89 2.44
C LYS A 114 -0.09 14.98 2.65
N LYS A 115 -1.37 14.68 2.39
CA LYS A 115 -2.49 15.59 2.66
C LYS A 115 -2.59 15.94 4.15
N LYS A 116 -2.60 14.93 5.03
CA LYS A 116 -2.64 15.15 6.49
C LYS A 116 -1.46 15.98 7.00
N PHE A 117 -0.26 15.72 6.47
CA PHE A 117 0.93 16.52 6.81
C PHE A 117 0.79 17.99 6.40
N ARG A 118 0.27 18.27 5.20
CA ARG A 118 0.02 19.64 4.73
C ARG A 118 -1.07 20.33 5.54
N GLU A 119 -2.14 19.63 5.90
CA GLU A 119 -3.19 20.17 6.78
C GLU A 119 -2.62 20.55 8.16
N ALA A 120 -1.73 19.74 8.72
CA ALA A 120 -1.04 20.07 9.97
C ALA A 120 -0.16 21.32 9.83
N GLN A 121 0.58 21.47 8.73
CA GLN A 121 1.38 22.67 8.45
C GLN A 121 0.51 23.93 8.35
N VAL A 122 -0.62 23.86 7.63
CA VAL A 122 -1.55 24.99 7.50
C VAL A 122 -2.14 25.36 8.86
N ASN A 123 -2.50 24.37 9.69
CA ASN A 123 -3.02 24.64 11.02
C ASN A 123 -1.97 25.24 11.96
N ALA A 124 -0.70 24.84 11.83
CA ALA A 124 0.40 25.46 12.57
C ALA A 124 0.60 26.91 12.14
N ALA A 125 0.68 27.17 10.83
CA ALA A 125 0.81 28.52 10.29
C ALA A 125 -0.32 29.45 10.73
N LYS A 126 -1.57 28.95 10.75
CA LYS A 126 -2.74 29.72 11.26
C LYS A 126 -2.64 30.03 12.76
N LYS A 127 -2.02 29.16 13.57
CA LYS A 127 -1.77 29.45 14.98
C LYS A 127 -0.70 30.53 15.12
N ASP A 128 0.38 30.42 14.36
CA ASP A 128 1.45 31.41 14.36
C ASP A 128 0.95 32.79 13.91
N GLU A 129 0.13 32.83 12.86
CA GLU A 129 -0.52 34.06 12.38
C GLU A 129 -1.33 34.73 13.49
N ARG A 130 -2.17 33.97 14.22
CA ARG A 130 -2.94 34.51 15.35
C ARG A 130 -2.05 35.06 16.46
N ILE A 131 -0.94 34.38 16.78
CA ILE A 131 0.00 34.86 17.81
C ILE A 131 0.63 36.18 17.35
N ILE A 132 1.03 36.27 16.09
CA ILE A 132 1.57 37.51 15.51
C ILE A 132 0.52 38.63 15.58
N THR A 133 -0.72 38.38 15.18
CA THR A 133 -1.79 39.40 15.23
C THR A 133 -2.01 39.93 16.66
N VAL A 134 -2.04 39.05 17.66
CA VAL A 134 -2.18 39.45 19.07
C VAL A 134 -0.98 40.27 19.54
N ASN A 135 0.23 39.89 19.14
CA ASN A 135 1.44 40.63 19.48
C ASN A 135 1.47 42.01 18.81
N GLU A 136 1.03 42.13 17.56
CA GLU A 136 0.89 43.40 16.85
C GLU A 136 -0.14 44.32 17.52
N GLU A 137 -1.30 43.78 17.94
CA GLU A 137 -2.30 44.54 18.69
C GLU A 137 -1.76 45.03 20.04
N ASN A 138 -1.04 44.18 20.78
CA ASN A 138 -0.42 44.56 22.04
C ASN A 138 0.68 45.61 21.86
N ALA A 139 1.50 45.48 20.82
CA ALA A 139 2.52 46.46 20.48
C ALA A 139 1.90 47.83 20.16
N ARG A 140 0.81 47.87 19.38
CA ARG A 140 0.06 49.11 19.12
C ARG A 140 -0.49 49.75 20.40
N LYS A 141 -1.09 48.94 21.30
CA LYS A 141 -1.59 49.46 22.59
C LYS A 141 -0.46 50.04 23.44
N ALA A 142 0.66 49.33 23.56
CA ALA A 142 1.82 49.79 24.32
C ALA A 142 2.41 51.09 23.73
N GLN A 143 2.45 51.21 22.41
CA GLN A 143 2.87 52.44 21.74
C GLN A 143 1.94 53.61 22.07
N LEU A 144 0.63 53.39 22.01
CA LEU A 144 -0.37 54.43 22.33
C LEU A 144 -0.28 54.88 23.80
N GLU A 145 -0.07 53.94 24.72
CA GLU A 145 0.17 54.24 26.13
C GLU A 145 1.48 55.02 26.36
N ALA A 146 2.55 54.66 25.64
CA ALA A 146 3.81 55.39 25.71
C ALA A 146 3.68 56.81 25.16
N GLU A 147 2.99 57.00 24.03
CA GLU A 147 2.73 58.30 23.43
C GLU A 147 1.86 59.19 24.33
N THR A 148 0.83 58.64 24.98
CA THR A 148 0.01 59.40 25.92
C THR A 148 0.79 59.81 27.18
N ARG A 149 1.63 58.92 27.73
CA ARG A 149 2.53 59.26 28.85
C ARG A 149 3.56 60.31 28.46
N ALA A 150 4.14 60.23 27.26
CA ALA A 150 5.09 61.22 26.76
C ALA A 150 4.45 62.61 26.63
N LYS A 151 3.23 62.70 26.07
CA LYS A 151 2.48 63.96 26.01
C LYS A 151 2.17 64.54 27.38
N LEU A 152 1.68 63.72 28.32
CA LEU A 152 1.43 64.16 29.69
C LEU A 152 2.70 64.67 30.38
N ALA A 153 3.84 64.02 30.16
CA ALA A 153 5.13 64.46 30.68
C ALA A 153 5.57 65.79 30.04
N GLU A 154 5.41 65.96 28.73
CA GLU A 154 5.69 67.24 28.05
C GLU A 154 4.83 68.39 28.59
N ASP A 155 3.53 68.14 28.79
CA ASP A 155 2.61 69.15 29.31
C ASP A 155 2.95 69.53 30.76
N ASN A 156 3.31 68.54 31.59
CA ASN A 156 3.80 68.79 32.95
C ASN A 156 5.12 69.57 32.96
N MET A 157 6.06 69.26 32.07
CA MET A 157 7.32 70.03 31.95
C MET A 157 7.06 71.47 31.52
N LYS A 158 6.16 71.71 30.55
CA LYS A 158 5.78 73.07 30.14
C LYS A 158 5.15 73.84 31.30
N SER A 159 4.29 73.19 32.09
CA SER A 159 3.68 73.79 33.29
C SER A 159 4.73 74.14 34.35
N MET A 160 5.64 73.21 34.68
CA MET A 160 6.74 73.46 35.61
C MET A 160 7.67 74.57 35.11
N GLN A 161 7.98 74.61 33.82
CA GLN A 161 8.82 75.67 33.24
C GLN A 161 8.16 77.05 33.38
N LYS A 162 6.83 77.14 33.22
CA LYS A 162 6.09 78.38 33.49
C LYS A 162 6.19 78.79 34.96
N GLN A 163 5.94 77.87 35.89
CA GLN A 163 6.05 78.13 37.33
C GLN A 163 7.47 78.57 37.72
N ILE A 164 8.51 77.94 37.17
CA ILE A 164 9.91 78.34 37.40
C ILE A 164 10.18 79.74 36.89
N ASN A 165 9.68 80.10 35.71
CA ASN A 165 9.84 81.44 35.16
C ASN A 165 9.11 82.49 36.00
N GLU A 166 7.88 82.21 36.46
CA GLU A 166 7.12 83.08 37.36
C GLU A 166 7.83 83.29 38.70
N MET A 167 8.36 82.22 39.28
CA MET A 167 9.10 82.28 40.54
C MET A 167 10.42 83.06 40.39
N LYS A 168 11.13 82.91 39.26
CA LYS A 168 12.32 83.72 38.93
C LYS A 168 11.97 85.21 38.80
N THR A 169 10.86 85.55 38.15
CA THR A 169 10.42 86.95 38.04
C THR A 169 10.05 87.54 39.40
N LEU A 170 9.41 86.77 40.29
CA LEU A 170 9.11 87.19 41.66
C LEU A 170 10.39 87.41 42.47
N MET A 171 11.37 86.50 42.39
CA MET A 171 12.68 86.68 43.04
C MET A 171 13.41 87.94 42.54
N GLN A 172 13.41 88.20 41.23
CA GLN A 172 14.00 89.43 40.68
C GLN A 172 13.27 90.70 41.17
N MET A 173 11.95 90.65 41.34
CA MET A 173 11.21 91.77 41.92
C MET A 173 11.54 91.98 43.40
N GLU A 174 11.73 90.92 44.18
CA GLU A 174 12.16 91.01 45.58
C GLU A 174 13.60 91.51 45.74
N GLU A 175 14.53 91.09 44.87
CA GLU A 175 15.92 91.59 44.86
C GLU A 175 15.96 93.08 44.51
N ASN A 176 15.21 93.52 43.50
CA ASN A 176 15.09 94.94 43.14
C ASN A 176 14.38 95.74 44.25
N GLY A 177 13.40 95.16 44.95
CA GLY A 177 12.71 95.78 46.07
C GLY A 177 13.54 95.90 47.35
N LYS A 178 14.48 94.98 47.59
CA LYS A 178 15.48 95.09 48.67
C LYS A 178 16.55 96.13 48.34
N ALA A 179 17.04 96.16 47.11
CA ALA A 179 18.01 97.17 46.66
C ALA A 179 17.47 98.60 46.81
N LEU A 180 16.17 98.83 46.57
CA LEU A 180 15.51 100.13 46.78
C LEU A 180 15.34 100.52 48.25
N LYS A 181 15.32 99.56 49.19
CA LYS A 181 15.24 99.82 50.64
C LYS A 181 16.60 100.04 51.30
N GLU A 182 17.69 99.59 50.69
CA GLU A 182 19.06 99.89 51.14
C GLU A 182 19.57 101.26 50.66
N THR A 183 18.85 101.90 49.72
CA THR A 183 19.18 103.22 49.17
C THR A 183 18.22 104.35 49.59
N ALA A 184 17.34 104.13 50.58
CA ALA A 184 16.41 105.12 51.14
C ALA A 184 16.68 105.36 52.62
#